data_AF-A0A3D5TAA5-F1
#
_entry.id   AF-A0A3D5TAA5-F1
#
_cell.length_a   1.000
_cell.length_b   1.000
_cell.length_c   1.000
_cell.angle_alpha   90.00
_cell.angle_beta   90.00
_cell.angle_gamma   90.00
#
_symmetry.space_group_name_H-M   'P 1'
#
loop_
_entity.id
_entity.type
_entity.pdbx_description
1 polymer ?
#
loop_
_entity_poly.entity_id
_entity_poly.type
_entity_poly.pdbx_seq_one_letter_code
_entity_poly.pdbx_strand_id
1 'polypeptide(L)' 'FIVEVMGHKVGWLTLNAGMASGADIILIPEIPYSIDSIINKIDERIQNGSRFTILAVAEGAISKEDA' A
#
# COMPACT_ATOMS: atom_id res chain seq x y z
N PHE A 1 4.70 0.67 -9.45
CA PHE A 1 3.50 -0.11 -9.83
C PHE A 1 2.49 0.02 -8.71
N ILE A 2 1.22 0.23 -9.06
CA ILE A 2 0.10 0.22 -8.11
C ILE A 2 -0.77 -0.96 -8.54
N VAL A 3 -1.03 -1.88 -7.61
CA VAL A 3 -1.77 -3.11 -7.85
C VAL A 3 -2.98 -3.11 -6.94
N GLU A 4 -4.16 -3.00 -7.53
CA GLU A 4 -5.42 -3.14 -6.80
C GLU A 4 -5.74 -4.62 -6.59
N VAL A 5 -6.15 -4.97 -5.38
CA VAL A 5 -6.44 -6.34 -4.95
C VAL A 5 -7.85 -6.39 -4.39
N MET A 6 -8.65 -7.34 -4.87
CA MET A 6 -10.00 -7.59 -4.37
C MET A 6 -9.98 -8.03 -2.90
N GLY A 7 -11.06 -7.81 -2.17
CA GLY A 7 -11.15 -8.15 -0.74
C GLY A 7 -12.27 -7.43 0.01
N HIS A 8 -13.05 -6.62 -0.71
CA HIS A 8 -14.11 -5.76 -0.25
C HIS A 8 -13.64 -4.90 0.92
N LYS A 9 -14.17 -5.14 2.13
CA LYS A 9 -13.85 -4.38 3.34
C LYS A 9 -12.78 -5.05 4.22
N VAL A 10 -12.09 -6.07 3.71
CA VAL A 10 -11.11 -6.86 4.48
C VAL A 10 -9.77 -6.91 3.76
N GLY A 11 -8.71 -6.50 4.44
CA GLY A 11 -7.36 -6.38 3.89
C GLY A 11 -6.55 -7.68 3.89
N TRP A 12 -7.10 -8.78 4.38
CA TRP A 12 -6.38 -10.04 4.59
C TRP A 12 -5.69 -10.55 3.31
N LEU A 13 -6.37 -10.52 2.15
CA LEU A 13 -5.79 -10.97 0.90
C LEU A 13 -4.64 -10.05 0.46
N THR A 14 -4.86 -8.74 0.45
CA THR A 14 -3.86 -7.72 0.09
C THR A 14 -2.64 -7.78 1.00
N LEU A 15 -2.83 -7.97 2.31
CA LEU A 15 -1.74 -8.07 3.28
C LEU A 15 -0.86 -9.28 2.99
N ASN A 16 -1.45 -10.47 2.89
CA ASN A 16 -0.71 -11.70 2.66
C ASN A 16 -0.06 -11.72 1.26
N ALA A 17 -0.78 -11.28 0.22
CA ALA A 17 -0.24 -11.19 -1.14
C ALA A 17 0.87 -10.15 -1.26
N GLY A 18 0.70 -8.98 -0.63
CA GLY A 18 1.71 -7.93 -0.57
C GLY A 18 2.99 -8.40 0.12
N MET A 19 2.87 -9.07 1.27
CA MET A 19 4.03 -9.64 1.96
C MET A 19 4.73 -10.73 1.14
N ALA A 20 3.98 -11.66 0.54
CA ALA A 20 4.55 -12.75 -0.24
C ALA A 20 5.21 -12.28 -1.55
N SER A 21 4.72 -11.19 -2.15
CA SER A 21 5.28 -10.60 -3.36
C SER A 21 6.44 -9.63 -3.11
N GLY A 22 6.69 -9.26 -1.85
CA GLY A 22 7.66 -8.22 -1.50
C GLY A 22 7.19 -6.82 -1.92
N ALA A 23 5.88 -6.55 -1.83
CA ALA A 23 5.36 -5.20 -2.02
C ALA A 23 5.98 -4.24 -0.99
N ASP A 24 6.36 -3.06 -1.45
CA ASP A 24 7.08 -2.08 -0.64
C ASP A 24 6.15 -1.30 0.29
N ILE A 25 4.91 -1.13 -0.15
CA ILE A 25 3.83 -0.47 0.58
C ILE A 25 2.57 -1.32 0.40
N ILE A 26 1.86 -1.57 1.49
CA ILE A 26 0.61 -2.34 1.51
C ILE A 26 -0.46 -1.48 2.17
N LEU A 27 -1.56 -1.20 1.47
CA LEU A 27 -2.69 -0.44 1.96
C LEU A 27 -3.89 -1.36 2.20
N ILE A 28 -4.45 -1.31 3.41
CA ILE A 28 -5.56 -2.17 3.84
C ILE A 28 -6.66 -1.33 4.52
N PRO A 29 -7.94 -1.72 4.43
CA PRO A 29 -9.06 -1.00 5.05
C PRO A 29 -8.92 -0.85 6.58
N GLU A 30 -8.27 -1.79 7.25
CA GLU A 30 -8.09 -1.78 8.69
C GLU A 30 -7.13 -0.70 9.19
N ILE A 31 -6.31 -0.12 8.31
CA ILE A 31 -5.32 0.92 8.63
C ILE A 31 -5.48 2.06 7.62
N PRO A 32 -6.26 3.11 7.95
CA PRO A 32 -6.44 4.26 7.07
C PRO A 32 -5.10 4.92 6.72
N TYR A 33 -4.89 5.18 5.43
CA TYR A 33 -3.61 5.67 4.92
C TYR A 33 -3.55 7.20 4.82
N SER A 34 -2.32 7.71 4.77
CA SER A 34 -2.02 9.12 4.53
C SER A 34 -1.21 9.22 3.25
N ILE A 35 -1.61 10.12 2.33
CA ILE A 35 -0.85 10.36 1.09
C ILE A 35 0.58 10.80 1.41
N ASP A 36 0.77 11.69 2.39
CA ASP A 36 2.10 12.12 2.81
C ASP A 36 2.99 10.97 3.29
N SER A 37 2.44 10.00 4.01
CA SER A 37 3.20 8.82 4.46
C SER A 37 3.65 7.95 3.28
N ILE A 38 2.81 7.83 2.25
CA ILE A 38 3.13 7.08 1.03
C ILE A 38 4.25 7.80 0.25
N ILE A 39 4.12 9.12 0.07
CA ILE A 39 5.13 9.94 -0.63
C ILE A 39 6.48 9.85 0.09
N ASN A 40 6.49 10.08 1.41
CA ASN A 40 7.72 10.00 2.20
C ASN A 40 8.41 8.63 2.07
N LYS A 41 7.64 7.54 2.03
CA LYS A 41 8.22 6.20 1.87
C LYS A 41 8.77 5.97 0.47
N ILE A 42 8.10 6.49 -0.56
CA ILE A 42 8.60 6.43 -1.95
C ILE A 42 9.90 7.22 -2.07
N ASP A 43 9.97 8.43 -1.52
CA ASP A 43 11.16 9.28 -1.56
C ASP A 43 12.35 8.64 -0.83
N GLU A 44 12.14 8.09 0.37
CA GLU A 44 13.14 7.33 1.11
C GLU A 44 13.72 6.18 0.26
N ARG A 45 12.87 5.46 -0.46
CA ARG A 45 13.29 4.35 -1.32
C ARG A 45 14.10 4.82 -2.52
N ILE A 46 13.69 5.91 -3.16
CA ILE A 46 14.40 6.51 -4.29
C ILE A 46 15.79 6.97 -3.84
N GLN A 47 15.88 7.65 -2.70
CA GLN A 47 17.15 8.09 -2.10
C GLN A 47 18.07 6.90 -1.78
N ASN A 48 17.51 5.76 -1.37
CA ASN A 48 18.24 4.52 -1.15
C ASN A 48 18.58 3.74 -2.44
N GLY A 49 18.35 4.31 -3.62
CA GLY A 49 18.71 3.73 -4.92
C GLY A 49 17.71 2.72 -5.49
N SER A 50 16.49 2.64 -4.92
CA SER A 50 15.45 1.76 -5.45
C SER A 50 14.98 2.28 -6.82
N ARG A 51 14.96 1.40 -7.82
CA ARG A 51 14.53 1.76 -9.20
C ARG A 51 13.02 1.71 -9.41
N PHE A 52 12.31 1.05 -8.50
CA PHE A 52 10.87 0.90 -8.56
C PHE A 52 10.29 0.72 -7.16
N THR A 53 8.99 1.00 -7.06
CA THR A 53 8.20 0.77 -5.85
C THR A 53 6.91 0.04 -6.25
N ILE A 54 6.54 -1.00 -5.51
CA ILE A 54 5.30 -1.75 -5.67
C ILE A 54 4.37 -1.40 -4.51
N LEU A 55 3.18 -0.90 -4.83
CA LEU A 55 2.09 -0.68 -3.91
C LEU A 55 1.03 -1.75 -4.13
N ALA A 56 0.72 -2.54 -3.10
CA ALA A 56 -0.45 -3.41 -3.08
C ALA A 56 -1.58 -2.68 -2.33
N VAL A 57 -2.72 -2.46 -3.00
CA VAL A 57 -3.82 -1.65 -2.49
C VAL A 57 -5.08 -2.49 -2.45
N ALA A 58 -5.66 -2.68 -1.28
CA ALA A 58 -6.97 -3.31 -1.16
C ALA A 58 -8.04 -2.41 -1.80
N GLU A 59 -9.01 -2.97 -2.52
CA GLU A 59 -10.11 -2.19 -3.12
C GLU A 59 -10.90 -1.37 -2.09
N GLY A 60 -10.94 -1.82 -0.83
CA GLY A 60 -11.55 -1.09 0.28
C GLY A 60 -10.60 -0.18 1.08
N ALA A 61 -9.35 0.00 0.64
CA ALA A 61 -8.41 0.88 1.35
C ALA A 61 -8.96 2.30 1.43
N ILE A 62 -8.91 2.90 2.62
CA ILE A 62 -9.52 4.20 2.90
C ILE A 62 -8.46 5.20 3.38
N SER A 63 -8.60 6.44 2.94
CA SER A 63 -7.73 7.52 3.41
C SER A 63 -8.10 7.89 4.85
N LYS A 64 -7.19 8.52 5.58
CA LYS A 64 -7.51 9.10 6.91
C LYS A 64 -8.58 10.20 6.86
N GLU A 65 -8.79 10.82 5.70
CA GLU A 65 -9.77 11.90 5.51
C GLU A 65 -11.19 11.33 5.34
N ASP A 66 -11.30 10.13 4.77
CA ASP A 66 -12.57 9.47 4.45
C ASP A 66 -13.02 8.43 5.49
N ALA A 67 -12.15 8.06 6.44
CA ALA A 67 -12.36 7.00 7.44
C ALA A 67 -13.37 7.34 8.55
#